data_AF-A0A6J0LHP9-F1
#
_entry.id   AF-A0A6J0LHP9-F1
#
_cell.length_a   1.000
_cell.length_b   1.000
_cell.length_c   1.000
_cell.angle_alpha   90.00
_cell.angle_beta   90.00
_cell.angle_gamma   90.00
#
_symmetry.space_group_name_H-M   'P 1'
#
loop_
_entity.id
_entity.type
_entity.pdbx_description
1 polymer ?
#
loop_
_entity_poly.entity_id
_entity_poly.type
_entity_poly.pdbx_seq_one_letter_code
_entity_poly.pdbx_strand_id
1 'polypeptide(L)'
;MDHPDVRLHHKSFKCCHKAKKEAMEESKRYKRMVKQTMGKKKNNKKGHGSGSGSGLLRMKVRKLQILIPGGKRCNHPNLLLLKTVDYIFYLKLKLRLLTALSDCL
;
A
#
# COMPACT_ATOMS: atom_id res chain seq x y z
N MET A 1 -19.05 -46.45 55.84
CA MET A 1 -17.73 -45.87 56.15
C MET A 1 -17.28 -45.06 54.95
N ASP A 2 -17.81 -43.84 54.82
CA ASP A 2 -17.51 -42.93 53.73
C ASP A 2 -16.19 -42.21 53.99
N HIS A 3 -15.17 -42.50 53.18
CA HIS A 3 -13.84 -41.90 53.28
C HIS A 3 -13.82 -40.50 52.63
N PRO A 4 -13.68 -39.39 53.38
CA PRO A 4 -13.84 -38.03 52.86
C PRO A 4 -12.65 -37.53 52.02
N ASP A 5 -11.51 -38.21 52.10
CA ASP A 5 -10.21 -37.70 51.61
C ASP A 5 -10.05 -37.78 50.08
N VAL A 6 -10.59 -38.85 49.46
CA VAL A 6 -10.48 -39.07 48.00
C VAL A 6 -11.33 -38.07 47.19
N ARG A 7 -12.42 -37.56 47.79
CA ARG A 7 -13.38 -36.68 47.12
C ARG A 7 -12.89 -35.23 47.03
N LEU A 8 -12.03 -34.79 47.95
CA LEU A 8 -11.40 -33.48 47.94
C LEU A 8 -10.32 -33.37 46.86
N HIS A 9 -9.50 -34.41 46.72
CA HIS A 9 -8.44 -34.45 45.72
C HIS A 9 -8.99 -34.40 44.28
N HIS A 10 -10.06 -35.16 44.00
CA HIS A 10 -10.74 -35.14 42.69
C HIS A 10 -11.42 -33.79 42.37
N LYS A 11 -11.96 -33.09 43.38
CA LYS A 11 -12.51 -31.73 43.22
C LYS A 11 -11.41 -30.70 42.96
N SER A 12 -10.29 -30.80 43.67
CA SER A 12 -9.12 -29.95 43.49
C SER A 12 -8.54 -30.07 42.07
N PHE A 13 -8.32 -31.30 41.58
CA PHE A 13 -7.85 -31.53 40.21
C PHE A 13 -8.81 -30.99 39.14
N LYS A 14 -10.13 -31.18 39.30
CA LYS A 14 -11.13 -30.60 38.39
C LYS A 14 -11.12 -29.07 38.40
N CYS A 15 -10.95 -28.46 39.58
CA CYS A 15 -10.85 -27.01 39.71
C CYS A 15 -9.60 -26.47 39.01
N CYS A 16 -8.44 -27.08 39.23
CA CYS A 16 -7.19 -26.69 38.57
C CYS A 16 -7.25 -26.85 37.04
N HIS A 17 -7.89 -27.91 36.54
CA HIS A 17 -8.06 -28.10 35.10
C HIS A 17 -9.02 -27.07 34.48
N LYS A 18 -10.08 -26.69 35.21
CA LYS A 18 -11.02 -25.64 34.81
C LYS A 18 -10.32 -24.28 34.75
N ALA A 19 -9.57 -23.92 35.79
CA ALA A 19 -8.79 -22.68 35.83
C ALA A 19 -7.75 -22.57 34.70
N LYS A 20 -7.05 -23.67 34.38
CA LYS A 20 -6.11 -23.72 33.23
C LYS A 20 -6.82 -23.50 31.89
N LYS A 21 -8.03 -24.05 31.72
CA LYS A 21 -8.81 -23.90 30.48
C LYS A 21 -9.33 -22.47 30.33
N GLU A 22 -9.75 -21.85 31.42
CA GLU A 22 -10.22 -20.45 31.46
C GLU A 22 -9.06 -19.48 31.16
N ALA A 23 -7.90 -19.65 31.81
CA ALA A 23 -6.70 -18.85 31.53
C ALA A 23 -6.23 -18.98 30.06
N MET A 24 -6.31 -20.18 29.48
CA MET A 24 -5.97 -20.41 28.07
C MET A 24 -6.95 -19.71 27.13
N GLU A 25 -8.24 -19.70 27.45
CA GLU A 25 -9.26 -19.05 26.62
C GLU A 25 -9.20 -17.52 26.73
N GLU A 26 -8.91 -17.01 27.92
CA GLU A 26 -8.66 -15.58 28.16
C GLU A 26 -7.43 -15.08 27.39
N SER A 27 -6.34 -15.85 27.37
CA SER A 27 -5.14 -15.56 26.57
C SER A 27 -5.44 -15.51 25.06
N LYS A 28 -6.29 -16.42 24.56
CA LYS A 28 -6.73 -16.41 23.15
C LYS A 28 -7.59 -15.18 22.85
N ARG A 29 -8.50 -14.79 23.74
CA ARG A 29 -9.28 -13.55 23.60
C ARG A 29 -8.39 -12.31 23.57
N TYR A 30 -7.42 -12.22 24.48
CA TYR A 30 -6.45 -11.14 24.50
C TYR A 30 -5.64 -11.04 23.20
N LYS A 31 -5.10 -12.15 22.70
CA LYS A 31 -4.40 -12.19 21.39
C LYS A 31 -5.28 -11.75 20.22
N ARG A 32 -6.57 -12.11 20.21
CA ARG A 32 -7.52 -11.69 19.16
C ARG A 32 -7.77 -10.18 19.20
N MET A 33 -7.95 -9.60 20.38
CA MET A 33 -8.11 -8.14 20.53
C MET A 33 -6.88 -7.37 20.09
N VAL A 34 -5.68 -7.80 20.49
CA VAL A 34 -4.40 -7.17 20.09
C VAL A 34 -4.19 -7.25 18.57
N LYS A 35 -4.57 -8.37 17.93
CA LYS A 35 -4.49 -8.51 16.47
C LYS A 35 -5.46 -7.58 15.73
N GLN A 36 -6.65 -7.34 16.29
CA GLN A 36 -7.62 -6.40 15.72
C GLN A 36 -7.21 -4.93 15.88
N THR A 37 -6.57 -4.55 17.00
CA THR A 37 -6.08 -3.19 17.23
C THR A 37 -4.85 -2.87 16.38
N MET A 38 -3.94 -3.83 16.19
CA MET A 38 -2.73 -3.66 15.36
C MET A 38 -2.96 -3.88 13.85
N GLY A 39 -4.03 -4.59 13.46
CA GLY A 39 -4.33 -4.91 12.06
C GLY A 39 -4.92 -3.76 11.23
N LYS A 40 -5.40 -2.69 11.87
CA LYS A 40 -6.10 -1.58 11.19
C LYS A 40 -5.21 -0.46 10.66
N LYS A 41 -3.89 -0.50 10.91
CA LYS A 41 -2.94 0.55 10.49
C LYS A 41 -1.89 0.01 9.53
N LYS A 42 -2.31 -0.47 8.35
CA LYS A 42 -1.36 -0.85 7.29
C LYS A 42 -1.82 -0.59 5.85
N ASN A 43 -2.62 0.46 5.63
CA ASN A 43 -2.91 0.94 4.28
C ASN A 43 -2.48 2.40 4.13
N ASN A 44 -1.17 2.64 4.22
CA ASN A 44 -0.47 3.81 3.66
C ASN A 44 0.95 3.83 4.22
N LYS A 45 1.87 3.08 3.62
CA LYS A 45 3.27 3.49 3.53
C LYS A 45 4.07 2.58 2.60
N LYS A 46 4.51 3.23 1.53
CA LYS A 46 5.83 3.12 0.90
C LYS A 46 6.08 1.88 0.07
N GLY A 47 6.17 2.15 -1.23
CA GLY A 47 6.94 1.35 -2.15
C GLY A 47 8.33 1.09 -1.58
N HIS A 48 8.57 -0.18 -1.28
CA HIS A 48 9.89 -0.77 -1.20
C HIS A 48 9.93 -1.85 -2.27
N GLY A 49 9.86 -1.41 -3.52
CA GLY A 49 10.34 -2.20 -4.64
C GLY A 49 11.80 -1.83 -4.84
N SER A 50 12.68 -2.52 -4.12
CA SER A 50 14.08 -2.67 -4.51
C SER A 50 14.09 -3.38 -5.87
N GLY A 51 13.92 -2.61 -6.93
CA GLY A 51 13.77 -3.08 -8.29
C GLY A 51 14.53 -2.17 -9.23
N SER A 52 15.81 -2.49 -9.40
CA SER A 52 16.64 -2.24 -10.58
C SER A 52 15.91 -1.55 -11.75
N GLY A 53 16.08 -0.23 -11.93
CA GLY A 53 15.72 0.56 -13.13
C GLY A 53 14.23 0.74 -13.51
N SER A 54 13.40 -0.29 -13.34
CA SER A 54 12.05 -0.37 -13.92
C SER A 54 11.02 0.53 -13.23
N GLY A 55 11.10 0.68 -11.91
CA GLY A 55 10.22 1.58 -11.15
C GLY A 55 10.43 3.05 -11.49
N LEU A 56 11.68 3.45 -11.71
CA LEU A 56 12.04 4.82 -12.09
C LEU A 56 11.55 5.14 -13.51
N LEU A 57 11.77 4.24 -14.46
CA LEU A 57 11.27 4.39 -15.84
C LEU A 57 9.74 4.51 -15.86
N ARG A 58 9.03 3.67 -15.11
CA ARG A 58 7.57 3.75 -15.00
C ARG A 58 7.10 5.10 -14.43
N MET A 59 7.82 5.65 -13.43
CA MET A 59 7.53 6.98 -12.90
C MET A 59 7.77 8.07 -13.96
N LYS A 60 8.85 7.99 -14.74
CA LYS A 60 9.14 8.94 -15.84
C LYS A 60 8.08 8.87 -16.93
N VAL A 61 7.67 7.67 -17.36
CA VAL A 61 6.59 7.48 -18.35
C VAL A 61 5.27 8.05 -17.83
N ARG A 62 4.92 7.82 -16.57
CA ARG A 62 3.70 8.38 -15.96
C ARG A 62 3.73 9.91 -15.93
N LYS A 63 4.88 10.51 -15.59
CA LYS A 63 5.06 11.97 -15.64
C LYS A 63 4.88 12.49 -17.07
N LEU A 64 5.47 11.82 -18.04
CA LEU A 64 5.35 12.19 -19.45
C LEU A 64 3.89 12.13 -19.93
N GLN A 65 3.14 11.07 -19.59
CA GLN A 65 1.71 10.95 -19.92
C GLN A 65 0.85 12.09 -19.37
N ILE A 66 1.24 12.69 -18.23
CA ILE A 66 0.52 13.82 -17.63
C ILE A 66 0.85 15.13 -18.36
N LEU A 67 2.10 15.31 -18.79
CA LEU A 67 2.57 16.54 -19.44
C LEU A 67 2.07 16.68 -20.88
N ILE A 68 1.98 15.58 -21.61
CA ILE A 68 1.61 15.61 -23.03
C ILE A 68 0.08 15.67 -23.18
N PRO A 69 -0.46 16.61 -23.98
CA PRO A 69 -1.88 16.63 -24.30
C PRO A 69 -2.34 15.29 -24.89
N GLY A 70 -3.38 14.68 -24.30
CA GLY A 70 -3.85 13.34 -24.69
C GLY A 70 -2.94 12.18 -24.24
N GLY A 71 -1.82 12.45 -23.57
CA GLY A 71 -0.82 11.47 -23.13
C GLY A 71 -1.36 10.43 -22.14
N LYS A 72 -2.34 10.79 -21.29
CA LYS A 72 -2.98 9.86 -20.35
C LYS A 72 -3.68 8.68 -21.03
N ARG A 73 -4.11 8.85 -22.29
CA ARG A 73 -4.75 7.79 -23.09
C ARG A 73 -3.74 6.95 -23.88
N CYS A 74 -2.46 7.33 -23.87
CA CYS A 74 -1.40 6.65 -24.61
C CYS A 74 -0.79 5.54 -23.75
N ASN A 75 -1.33 4.32 -23.89
CA ASN A 75 -0.80 3.13 -23.22
C ASN A 75 0.40 2.52 -23.95
N HIS A 76 0.55 2.83 -25.25
CA HIS A 76 1.69 2.38 -26.05
C HIS A 76 2.85 3.37 -25.99
N PRO A 77 4.09 2.91 -25.72
CA PRO A 77 5.25 3.79 -25.55
C PRO A 77 5.57 4.57 -26.83
N ASN A 78 5.49 3.93 -27.99
CA ASN A 78 5.80 4.57 -29.27
C ASN A 78 4.82 5.70 -29.60
N LEU A 79 3.53 5.50 -29.31
CA LEU A 79 2.51 6.53 -29.50
C LEU A 79 2.74 7.72 -28.56
N LEU A 80 3.10 7.47 -27.30
CA LEU A 80 3.43 8.51 -26.34
C LEU A 80 4.66 9.32 -26.80
N LEU A 81 5.68 8.66 -27.33
CA LEU A 81 6.87 9.32 -27.89
C LEU A 81 6.52 10.17 -29.11
N LEU A 82 5.72 9.66 -30.04
CA LEU A 82 5.29 10.43 -31.22
C LEU A 82 4.55 11.71 -30.81
N LYS A 83 3.56 11.60 -29.90
CA LYS A 83 2.85 12.76 -29.35
C LYS A 83 3.76 13.73 -28.60
N THR A 84 4.81 13.22 -27.97
CA THR A 84 5.81 14.05 -27.30
C THR A 84 6.59 14.89 -28.32
N VAL A 85 7.03 14.28 -29.42
CA VAL A 85 7.76 14.99 -30.49
C VAL A 85 6.88 16.07 -31.11
N ASP A 86 5.63 15.73 -31.45
CA ASP A 86 4.65 16.68 -32.00
C ASP A 86 4.47 17.88 -31.07
N TYR A 87 4.31 17.62 -29.77
CA TYR A 87 4.07 18.67 -28.79
C TYR A 87 5.31 19.55 -28.54
N ILE A 88 6.51 18.99 -28.53
CA ILE A 88 7.75 19.76 -28.44
C ILE A 88 7.87 20.69 -29.66
N PHE A 89 7.59 20.19 -30.86
CA PHE A 89 7.64 20.99 -32.07
C PHE A 89 6.60 22.13 -32.03
N TYR A 90 5.37 21.83 -31.65
CA TYR A 90 4.31 22.81 -31.46
C TYR A 90 4.69 23.93 -30.48
N LEU A 91 5.26 23.57 -29.32
CA LEU A 91 5.69 24.56 -28.33
C LEU A 91 6.83 25.43 -28.85
N LYS A 92 7.80 24.85 -29.56
CA LYS A 92 8.90 25.62 -30.17
C LYS A 92 8.38 26.63 -31.20
N LEU A 93 7.42 26.23 -32.04
CA LEU A 93 6.80 27.13 -33.00
C LEU A 93 6.05 28.27 -32.30
N LYS A 94 5.26 27.96 -31.26
CA LYS A 94 4.57 28.97 -30.46
C LYS A 94 5.53 29.98 -29.85
N LEU A 95 6.64 29.51 -29.28
CA LEU A 95 7.66 30.39 -28.70
C LEU A 95 8.27 31.30 -29.76
N ARG A 96 8.68 30.76 -30.92
CA ARG A 96 9.24 31.57 -32.02
C ARG A 96 8.25 32.63 -32.50
N LEU A 97 6.98 32.28 -32.66
CA LEU A 97 5.94 33.22 -33.05
C LEU A 97 5.77 34.33 -32.00
N LEU A 98 5.65 33.97 -30.72
CA LEU A 98 5.48 34.93 -29.64
C LEU A 98 6.70 35.87 -29.51
N THR A 99 7.91 35.34 -29.66
CA THR A 99 9.12 36.16 -29.68
C THR A 99 9.12 37.11 -30.87
N ALA A 100 8.86 36.63 -32.08
CA ALA A 100 8.81 37.49 -33.27
C ALA A 100 7.73 38.58 -33.16
N LEU A 101 6.57 38.28 -32.56
CA LEU A 101 5.54 39.29 -32.30
C LEU A 101 5.97 40.28 -31.23
N SER A 102 6.68 39.83 -30.19
CA SER A 102 7.21 40.71 -29.14
C SER A 102 8.33 41.61 -29.64
N ASP A 103 9.11 41.19 -30.63
CA ASP A 103 10.16 42.01 -31.23
C ASP A 103 9.58 43.05 -32.22
N CYS A 104 8.37 42.81 -32.72
CA CYS A 104 7.65 43.70 -33.64
C CYS A 104 6.71 44.70 -32.93
N LEU A 105 6.37 44.49 -31.66
CA LEU A 105 5.53 45.35 -30.81
C LEU A 105 6.38 46.30 -29.98
#